data_AF-A0A2R5FJ14-F1
#
_entry.id   AF-A0A2R5FJ14-F1
#
_cell.length_a   1.000
_cell.length_b   1.000
_cell.length_c   1.000
_cell.angle_alpha   90.00
_cell.angle_beta   90.00
_cell.angle_gamma   90.00
#
_symmetry.space_group_name_H-M   'P 1'
#
loop_
_entity.id
_entity.type
_entity.pdbx_description
1 polymer ?
#
loop_
_entity_poly.entity_id
_entity_poly.type
_entity_poly.pdbx_seq_one_letter_code
_entity_poly.pdbx_strand_id
1 'polypeptide(L)'
;MENLKQTIISYSSKELEQRKNWYSPAAEAYNKARPRYPEDLIHQVMEVAQLSTDSKILEVGCGPATATVAFAQLGCSMICLEPNPDFSRK
;
A
#
# COMPACT_ATOMS: atom_id res chain seq x y z
N MET A 1 -19.90 -2.76 22.48
CA MET A 1 -20.05 -2.62 21.01
C MET A 1 -20.32 -1.18 20.59
N GLU A 2 -21.15 -0.42 21.31
CA GLU A 2 -21.47 1.00 21.02
C GLU A 2 -20.22 1.91 21.03
N ASN A 3 -19.31 1.68 21.98
CA ASN A 3 -18.03 2.39 22.07
C ASN A 3 -17.14 2.17 20.81
N LEU A 4 -17.01 0.93 20.33
CA LEU A 4 -16.20 0.63 19.14
C LEU A 4 -16.75 1.32 17.87
N LYS A 5 -18.08 1.33 17.69
CA LYS A 5 -18.71 2.04 16.57
C LYS A 5 -18.41 3.53 16.64
N GLN A 6 -18.53 4.14 17.82
CA GLN A 6 -18.23 5.55 18.01
C GLN A 6 -16.76 5.88 17.73
N THR A 7 -15.84 5.01 18.17
CA THR A 7 -14.41 5.14 17.88
C THR A 7 -14.13 5.08 16.38
N ILE A 8 -14.67 4.08 15.67
CA ILE A 8 -14.48 3.93 14.21
C ILE A 8 -14.99 5.17 13.47
N ILE A 9 -16.20 5.65 13.82
CA ILE A 9 -16.79 6.87 13.24
C ILE A 9 -15.85 8.06 13.46
N SER A 10 -15.32 8.22 14.68
CA SER A 10 -14.42 9.33 15.02
C SER A 10 -13.11 9.34 14.23
N TYR A 11 -12.63 8.18 13.78
CA TYR A 11 -11.46 8.07 12.91
C TYR A 11 -11.84 8.28 11.44
N SER A 12 -12.93 7.66 10.98
CA SER A 12 -13.34 7.76 9.57
C SER A 12 -13.83 9.16 9.19
N SER A 13 -14.38 9.92 10.15
CA SER A 13 -14.87 11.28 9.96
C SER A 13 -13.78 12.35 9.96
N LYS A 14 -12.50 11.97 10.12
CA LYS A 14 -11.38 12.93 10.07
C LYS A 14 -11.11 13.33 8.63
N GLU A 15 -10.73 14.60 8.45
CA GLU A 15 -10.38 15.16 7.15
C GLU A 15 -9.25 14.38 6.46
N LEU A 16 -9.35 14.23 5.14
CA LEU A 16 -8.35 13.49 4.35
C LEU A 16 -6.95 14.10 4.47
N GLU A 17 -6.88 15.44 4.53
CA GLU A 17 -5.64 16.19 4.73
C GLU A 17 -4.96 15.88 6.06
N GLN A 18 -5.72 15.59 7.10
CA GLN A 18 -5.16 15.17 8.38
C GLN A 18 -4.71 13.71 8.32
N ARG A 19 -5.53 12.85 7.70
CA ARG A 19 -5.32 11.40 7.65
C ARG A 19 -4.09 10.99 6.84
N LYS A 20 -3.76 11.73 5.77
CA LYS A 20 -2.64 11.37 4.90
C LYS A 20 -1.30 11.29 5.64
N ASN A 21 -1.11 12.05 6.73
CA ASN A 21 0.16 12.10 7.46
C ASN A 21 0.17 11.29 8.77
N TRP A 22 -0.90 10.55 9.12
CA TRP A 22 -0.99 9.84 10.40
C TRP A 22 0.17 8.90 10.69
N TYR A 23 0.73 8.30 9.64
CA TYR A 23 1.79 7.30 9.75
C TYR A 23 3.18 7.86 9.44
N SER A 24 3.31 9.14 9.12
CA SER A 24 4.59 9.79 8.82
C SER A 24 5.67 9.53 9.88
N PRO A 25 5.40 9.59 11.21
CA PRO A 25 6.43 9.32 12.22
C PRO A 25 7.02 7.90 12.15
N ALA A 26 6.31 6.94 11.59
CA ALA A 26 6.75 5.55 11.47
C ALA A 26 7.32 5.21 10.08
N ALA A 27 7.22 6.11 9.10
CA ALA A 27 7.46 5.77 7.69
C ALA A 27 8.88 5.21 7.44
N GLU A 28 9.90 5.86 7.99
CA GLU A 28 11.29 5.44 7.83
C GLU A 28 11.56 4.08 8.50
N ALA A 29 11.13 3.92 9.76
CA ALA A 29 11.30 2.68 10.50
C ALA A 29 10.56 1.52 9.84
N TYR A 30 9.34 1.78 9.34
CA TYR A 30 8.55 0.81 8.61
C TYR A 30 9.25 0.37 7.32
N ASN A 31 9.74 1.30 6.50
CA ASN A 31 10.45 0.95 5.27
C ASN A 31 11.70 0.08 5.55
N LYS A 32 12.43 0.37 6.62
CA LYS A 32 13.65 -0.38 6.99
C LYS A 32 13.35 -1.77 7.56
N ALA A 33 12.32 -1.88 8.39
CA ALA A 33 12.07 -3.08 9.18
C ALA A 33 11.04 -4.02 8.53
N ARG A 34 10.19 -3.53 7.62
CA ARG A 34 9.12 -4.34 7.01
C ARG A 34 9.73 -5.36 6.05
N PRO A 35 9.54 -6.68 6.28
CA PRO A 35 9.97 -7.70 5.35
C PRO A 35 9.24 -7.59 4.01
N ARG A 36 9.90 -8.02 2.94
CA ARG A 36 9.25 -8.23 1.64
C ARG A 36 8.26 -9.38 1.72
N TYR A 37 7.27 -9.36 0.83
CA TYR A 37 6.32 -10.48 0.72
C TYR A 37 7.03 -11.72 0.16
N PRO A 38 6.70 -12.92 0.65
CA PRO A 38 7.18 -14.17 0.06
C PRO A 38 6.75 -14.28 -1.41
N GLU A 39 7.59 -14.90 -2.22
CA GLU A 39 7.34 -15.07 -3.66
C GLU A 39 6.03 -15.82 -3.93
N ASP A 40 5.74 -16.88 -3.17
CA ASP A 40 4.51 -17.68 -3.31
C ASP A 40 3.24 -16.84 -3.17
N LEU A 41 3.26 -15.82 -2.30
CA LEU A 41 2.10 -14.93 -2.14
C LEU A 41 1.92 -14.04 -3.38
N ILE A 42 3.02 -13.58 -3.99
CA ILE A 42 2.98 -12.79 -5.23
C ILE A 42 2.41 -13.64 -6.37
N HIS A 43 2.90 -14.88 -6.51
CA HIS A 43 2.39 -15.84 -7.52
C HIS A 43 0.90 -16.12 -7.33
N GLN A 44 0.46 -16.33 -6.09
CA GLN A 44 -0.96 -16.55 -5.81
C GLN A 44 -1.82 -15.34 -6.20
N VAL A 45 -1.35 -14.11 -5.94
CA VAL A 45 -2.05 -12.90 -6.40
C VAL A 45 -2.10 -12.84 -7.92
N MET A 46 -1.02 -13.17 -8.61
CA MET A 46 -0.98 -13.20 -10.07
C MET A 46 -1.97 -14.21 -10.64
N GLU A 47 -2.07 -15.41 -10.07
CA GLU A 47 -3.00 -16.44 -10.51
C GLU A 47 -4.46 -16.00 -10.32
N VAL A 48 -4.79 -15.53 -9.12
CA VAL A 48 -6.16 -15.11 -8.78
C VAL A 48 -6.60 -13.90 -9.60
N ALA A 49 -5.71 -12.93 -9.80
CA ALA A 49 -6.00 -11.73 -10.60
C ALA A 49 -5.76 -11.92 -12.10
N GLN A 50 -5.30 -13.10 -12.53
CA GLN A 50 -5.01 -13.45 -13.93
C GLN A 50 -4.06 -12.43 -14.60
N LEU A 51 -3.03 -12.01 -13.85
CA LEU A 51 -2.08 -11.01 -14.33
C LEU A 51 -1.18 -11.59 -15.41
N SER A 52 -0.91 -10.78 -16.43
CA SER A 52 0.03 -11.04 -17.51
C SER A 52 0.88 -9.80 -17.78
N THR A 53 1.93 -9.92 -18.58
CA THR A 53 2.80 -8.80 -18.97
C THR A 53 2.04 -7.63 -19.63
N ASP A 54 0.89 -7.90 -20.26
CA ASP A 54 0.05 -6.88 -20.90
C ASP A 54 -0.93 -6.20 -19.94
N SER A 55 -0.96 -6.64 -18.68
CA SER A 55 -1.85 -6.11 -17.66
C SER A 55 -1.45 -4.69 -17.24
N LYS A 56 -2.45 -3.89 -16.87
CA LYS A 56 -2.28 -2.56 -16.27
C LYS A 56 -2.72 -2.60 -14.82
N ILE A 57 -1.82 -2.32 -13.91
CA ILE A 57 -2.07 -2.39 -12.47
C ILE A 57 -2.22 -0.98 -11.89
N LEU A 58 -3.26 -0.77 -11.08
CA LEU A 58 -3.38 0.38 -10.20
C LEU A 58 -3.19 -0.10 -8.76
N GLU A 59 -2.12 0.35 -8.10
CA GLU A 59 -1.90 0.11 -6.69
C GLU A 59 -2.31 1.33 -5.86
N VAL A 60 -3.27 1.15 -4.95
CA VAL A 60 -3.75 2.22 -4.06
C VAL A 60 -3.18 1.99 -2.66
N GLY A 61 -2.43 2.96 -2.14
CA GLY A 61 -1.71 2.84 -0.88
C GLY A 61 -0.44 1.99 -1.01
N CYS A 62 0.38 2.28 -2.03
CA CYS A 62 1.60 1.50 -2.29
C CYS A 62 2.66 1.64 -1.19
N GLY A 63 2.52 2.62 -0.28
CA GLY A 63 3.47 2.86 0.79
C GLY A 63 4.90 3.00 0.24
N PRO A 64 5.92 2.42 0.89
CA PRO A 64 7.31 2.48 0.43
C PRO A 64 7.62 1.41 -0.63
N ALA A 65 6.65 1.07 -1.48
CA ALA A 65 6.77 0.09 -2.54
C ALA A 65 7.08 -1.34 -2.07
N THR A 66 6.54 -1.77 -0.91
CA THR A 66 6.85 -3.10 -0.33
C THR A 66 6.44 -4.24 -1.26
N ALA A 67 5.19 -4.20 -1.76
CA ALA A 67 4.67 -5.17 -2.74
C ALA A 67 4.97 -4.74 -4.18
N THR A 68 4.88 -3.44 -4.47
CA THR A 68 5.06 -2.83 -5.79
C THR A 68 6.28 -3.37 -6.53
N VAL A 69 7.43 -3.48 -5.87
CA VAL A 69 8.68 -3.92 -6.52
C VAL A 69 8.54 -5.33 -7.10
N ALA A 70 7.88 -6.25 -6.41
CA ALA A 70 7.70 -7.62 -6.88
C ALA A 70 6.80 -7.67 -8.13
N PHE A 71 5.73 -6.89 -8.15
CA PHE A 71 4.86 -6.82 -9.32
C PHE A 71 5.50 -6.05 -10.49
N ALA A 72 6.31 -5.03 -10.22
CA ALA A 72 7.02 -4.26 -11.24
C ALA A 72 8.05 -5.12 -12.00
N GLN A 73 8.67 -6.08 -11.32
CA GLN A 73 9.61 -7.04 -11.94
C GLN A 73 8.95 -7.94 -13.00
N LEU A 74 7.62 -8.06 -12.99
CA LEU A 74 6.86 -8.84 -13.97
C LEU A 74 6.70 -8.11 -15.32
N GLY A 75 7.12 -6.85 -15.42
CA GLY A 75 7.04 -6.07 -16.66
C GLY A 75 5.67 -5.49 -17.00
N CYS A 76 4.71 -5.57 -16.06
CA CYS A 76 3.38 -4.96 -16.23
C CYS A 76 3.47 -3.42 -16.23
N SER A 77 2.53 -2.76 -16.90
CA SER A 77 2.36 -1.31 -16.74
C SER A 77 1.69 -1.03 -15.39
N MET A 78 2.23 -0.10 -14.60
CA MET A 78 1.72 0.16 -13.25
C MET A 78 1.60 1.65 -12.92
N ILE A 79 0.52 2.02 -12.23
CA ILE A 79 0.35 3.31 -11.56
C ILE A 79 0.22 3.03 -10.07
N CYS A 80 1.05 3.67 -9.26
CA CYS A 80 1.10 3.46 -7.81
C CYS A 80 0.79 4.77 -7.10
N LEU A 81 -0.19 4.77 -6.20
CA LEU A 81 -0.66 5.95 -5.49
C LEU A 81 -0.35 5.82 -4.00
N GLU A 82 0.38 6.78 -3.46
CA GLU A 82 0.60 6.94 -2.03
C GLU A 82 0.40 8.41 -1.65
N PRO A 83 -0.64 8.75 -0.88
CA PRO A 83 -0.92 10.14 -0.51
C PRO A 83 0.07 10.72 0.50
N ASN A 84 0.81 9.89 1.24
CA ASN A 84 1.81 10.33 2.19
C ASN A 84 3.21 10.44 1.54
N PRO A 85 3.76 11.66 1.38
CA PRO A 85 5.05 11.85 0.73
C PRO A 85 6.24 11.25 1.50
N ASP A 86 6.10 10.95 2.79
CA ASP A 86 7.16 10.31 3.57
C ASP A 86 7.35 8.83 3.23
N PHE A 87 6.33 8.19 2.64
CA PHE A 87 6.44 6.85 2.10
C PHE A 87 6.92 6.82 0.64
N SER A 88 6.82 7.94 -0.09
CA SER A 88 7.13 8.01 -1.53
C SER A 88 8.53 8.55 -1.86
N ARG A 89 9.51 8.44 -0.95
CA ARG A 89 10.80 9.12 -1.15
C ARG A 89 11.65 8.49 -2.27
N LYS A 90 12.31 9.40 -3.00
CA LYS A 90 13.14 9.23 -4.20
C LYS A 90 14.37 8.36 -4.00
#